data_AF-X1D378-F1
#
_entry.id   AF-X1D378-F1
#
_cell.length_a   1.000
_cell.length_b   1.000
_cell.length_c   1.000
_cell.angle_alpha   90.00
_cell.angle_beta   90.00
_cell.angle_gamma   90.00
#
_symmetry.space_group_name_H-M   'P 1'
#
loop_
_entity.id
_entity.type
_entity.pdbx_description
1 polymer ?
#
loop_
_entity_poly.entity_id
_entity_poly.type
_entity_poly.pdbx_seq_one_letter_code
_entity_poly.pdbx_strand_id
1 'polypeptide(L)'
;AAIALYRPGPMKFINEFILKKKGRKKVTYPHQLLEDVLKDTYGIMIYQEQVMQTASVIANFTLGEADILRRAMGKKMLDEMDAKREKFIKNAKKNHIDKKTAEEIFEMMIPFAGYGFNKSHAAGYALLAYETAYLKAHYPVEFLAASLSSVMDNSKRVRLFIEDCKSHNIGVLPPSINSSYVKFKPVQGKIYFGLAAIKNVGEKAAQQIVNERERNGPYKGLFDFVLRLTSDIVNKKAIEGLVKAGAFDCVEKSRAKLFASIENALKEMSGFRKERSFGQISLFDSV
;
A
#
# COMPACT_ATOMS: atom_id res chain seq x y z
N ALA A 1 3.53 -16.99 7.25
CA ALA A 1 4.93 -17.42 7.04
C ALA A 1 5.73 -16.46 6.16
N ALA A 2 5.26 -16.08 4.96
CA ALA A 2 6.03 -15.24 4.03
C ALA A 2 6.55 -13.92 4.66
N ILE A 3 5.67 -13.16 5.32
CA ILE A 3 6.02 -11.90 6.03
C ILE A 3 7.11 -12.13 7.10
N ALA A 4 7.05 -13.27 7.79
CA ALA A 4 7.97 -13.59 8.88
C ALA A 4 9.36 -14.04 8.37
N LEU A 5 9.40 -14.80 7.26
CA LEU A 5 10.63 -15.37 6.71
C LEU A 5 11.41 -14.42 5.80
N TYR A 6 10.75 -13.46 5.15
CA TYR A 6 11.37 -12.56 4.18
C TYR A 6 12.15 -11.41 4.86
N ARG A 7 13.16 -11.78 5.67
CA ARG A 7 14.03 -10.87 6.42
C ARG A 7 15.48 -11.40 6.45
N PRO A 8 16.51 -10.53 6.63
CA PRO A 8 17.89 -10.98 6.81
C PRO A 8 18.01 -11.95 7.99
N GLY A 9 18.57 -13.15 7.75
CA GLY A 9 18.63 -14.24 8.72
C GLY A 9 17.72 -15.42 8.36
N PRO A 10 16.39 -15.34 8.56
CA PRO A 10 15.47 -16.44 8.28
C PRO A 10 15.23 -16.69 6.78
N MET A 11 15.66 -15.78 5.89
CA MET A 11 15.57 -15.94 4.44
C MET A 11 16.16 -17.27 3.92
N LYS A 12 17.21 -17.79 4.57
CA LYS A 12 17.84 -19.07 4.21
C LYS A 12 16.87 -20.26 4.26
N PHE A 13 15.82 -20.16 5.08
CA PHE A 13 14.81 -21.22 5.24
C PHE A 13 13.67 -21.13 4.23
N ILE A 14 13.58 -20.07 3.42
CA ILE A 14 12.49 -19.89 2.44
C ILE A 14 12.50 -21.02 1.40
N ASN A 15 13.67 -21.38 0.88
CA ASN A 15 13.79 -22.44 -0.12
C ASN A 15 13.32 -23.79 0.45
N GLU A 16 13.73 -24.11 1.67
CA GLU A 16 13.30 -25.33 2.34
C GLU A 16 11.79 -25.32 2.61
N PHE A 17 11.25 -24.20 3.07
CA PHE A 17 9.81 -24.01 3.30
C PHE A 17 9.01 -24.25 2.01
N ILE A 18 9.47 -23.71 0.87
CA ILE A 18 8.82 -23.89 -0.43
C ILE A 18 8.87 -25.36 -0.87
N LEU A 19 10.02 -26.02 -0.75
CA LEU A 19 10.19 -27.41 -1.15
C LEU A 19 9.29 -28.34 -0.33
N LYS A 20 9.22 -28.14 0.99
CA LYS A 20 8.34 -28.91 1.87
C LYS A 20 6.87 -28.62 1.60
N LYS A 21 6.49 -27.35 1.44
CA LYS A 21 5.12 -26.95 1.07
C LYS A 21 4.64 -27.56 -0.25
N LYS A 22 5.53 -27.67 -1.25
CA LYS A 22 5.22 -28.26 -2.56
C LYS A 22 5.31 -29.79 -2.59
N GLY A 23 5.55 -30.45 -1.45
CA GLY A 23 5.71 -31.91 -1.38
C GLY A 23 6.99 -32.45 -2.05
N ARG A 24 7.94 -31.58 -2.40
CA ARG A 24 9.21 -31.97 -3.05
C ARG A 24 10.30 -32.39 -2.06
N LYS A 25 10.07 -32.17 -0.76
CA LYS A 25 10.92 -32.60 0.34
C LYS A 25 10.01 -33.10 1.47
N LYS A 26 10.37 -34.24 2.09
CA LYS A 26 9.61 -34.80 3.22
C LYS A 26 9.62 -33.84 4.41
N VAL A 27 8.46 -33.62 5.02
CA VAL A 27 8.36 -32.90 6.29
C VAL A 27 8.83 -33.84 7.40
N THR A 28 9.78 -33.36 8.19
CA THR A 28 10.36 -34.10 9.31
C THR A 28 10.21 -33.27 10.56
N TYR A 29 9.87 -33.93 11.67
CA TYR A 29 9.75 -33.32 12.98
C TYR A 29 10.82 -33.90 13.91
N PRO A 30 11.41 -33.09 14.81
CA PRO A 30 12.40 -33.61 15.77
C PRO A 30 11.81 -34.63 16.74
N HIS A 31 10.51 -34.52 17.03
CA HIS A 31 9.79 -35.43 17.90
C HIS A 31 8.30 -35.42 17.55
N GLN A 32 7.60 -36.53 17.80
CA GLN A 32 6.17 -36.68 17.47
C GLN A 32 5.30 -35.60 18.14
N LEU A 33 5.61 -35.24 19.39
CA LEU A 33 4.90 -34.18 20.11
C LEU A 33 5.03 -32.78 19.48
N LEU A 34 6.01 -32.55 18.61
CA LEU A 34 6.21 -31.27 17.92
C LEU A 34 5.46 -31.18 16.59
N GLU A 35 4.84 -32.27 16.14
CA GLU A 35 4.07 -32.28 14.91
C GLU A 35 2.96 -31.23 14.96
N ASP A 36 2.16 -31.19 16.02
CA ASP A 36 1.07 -30.22 16.15
C ASP A 36 1.52 -28.77 16.23
N VAL A 37 2.72 -28.51 16.77
CA VAL A 37 3.28 -27.16 16.91
C VAL A 37 3.86 -26.65 15.58
N LEU A 38 4.45 -27.56 14.78
CA LEU A 38 5.22 -27.21 13.60
C LEU A 38 4.53 -27.61 12.28
N LYS A 39 3.38 -28.29 12.30
CA LYS A 39 2.67 -28.72 11.08
C LYS A 39 2.32 -27.56 10.15
N ASP A 40 1.81 -26.46 10.69
CA ASP A 40 1.42 -25.26 9.94
C ASP A 40 2.60 -24.58 9.22
N THR A 41 3.82 -24.89 9.66
CA THR A 41 5.07 -24.34 9.14
C THR A 41 5.99 -25.41 8.53
N TYR A 42 5.43 -26.58 8.21
CA TYR A 42 6.15 -27.69 7.55
C TYR A 42 7.41 -28.12 8.31
N GLY A 43 7.34 -28.20 9.65
CA GLY A 43 8.46 -28.62 10.49
C GLY A 43 9.56 -27.56 10.66
N ILE A 44 9.37 -26.34 10.15
CA ILE A 44 10.31 -25.24 10.29
C ILE A 44 9.81 -24.31 11.39
N MET A 45 10.64 -24.02 12.39
CA MET A 45 10.29 -23.07 13.44
C MET A 45 10.40 -21.64 12.90
N ILE A 46 9.31 -20.88 12.94
CA ILE A 46 9.23 -19.51 12.39
C ILE A 46 8.81 -18.52 13.45
N TYR A 47 7.89 -18.93 14.33
CA TYR A 47 7.22 -18.03 15.25
C TYR A 47 7.77 -18.14 16.67
N GLN A 48 7.73 -17.02 17.40
CA GLN A 48 8.08 -16.97 18.83
C GLN A 48 7.18 -17.89 19.65
N GLU A 49 5.90 -17.94 19.31
CA GLU A 49 4.89 -18.78 19.93
C GLU A 49 5.21 -20.27 19.72
N GLN A 50 5.85 -20.66 18.60
CA GLN A 50 6.29 -22.04 18.38
C GLN A 50 7.46 -22.42 19.29
N VAL A 51 8.38 -21.48 19.55
CA VAL A 51 9.47 -21.68 20.54
C VAL A 51 8.85 -21.90 21.93
N MET A 52 7.86 -21.07 22.29
CA MET A 52 7.20 -21.17 23.59
C MET A 52 6.39 -22.48 23.74
N GLN A 53 5.62 -22.86 22.72
CA GLN A 53 4.88 -24.10 22.69
C GLN A 53 5.80 -25.32 22.70
N THR A 54 6.94 -25.27 22.01
CA THR A 54 7.96 -26.34 22.06
C THR A 54 8.47 -26.54 23.49
N ALA A 55 8.81 -25.47 24.20
CA ALA A 55 9.24 -25.56 25.60
C ALA A 55 8.15 -26.10 26.52
N SER A 56 6.90 -25.72 26.28
CA SER A 56 5.76 -26.19 27.08
C SER A 56 5.48 -27.67 26.84
N VAL A 57 5.44 -28.12 25.59
CA VAL A 57 5.10 -29.50 25.22
C VAL A 57 6.24 -30.48 25.54
N ILE A 58 7.49 -30.08 25.33
CA ILE A 58 8.65 -30.99 25.52
C ILE A 58 9.10 -30.99 26.97
N ALA A 59 9.15 -29.83 27.62
CA ALA A 59 9.73 -29.69 28.96
C ALA A 59 8.70 -29.29 30.03
N ASN A 60 7.39 -29.37 29.76
CA ASN A 60 6.32 -29.00 30.70
C ASN A 60 6.52 -27.61 31.31
N PHE A 61 7.12 -26.66 30.58
CA PHE A 61 7.24 -25.29 31.03
C PHE A 61 5.86 -24.64 31.01
N THR A 62 5.58 -23.82 32.01
CA THR A 62 4.46 -22.86 31.92
C THR A 62 4.72 -21.89 30.76
N LEU A 63 3.67 -21.34 30.17
CA LEU A 63 3.83 -20.36 29.07
C LEU A 63 4.64 -19.12 29.50
N GLY A 64 4.55 -18.74 30.78
CA GLY A 64 5.38 -17.66 31.35
C GLY A 64 6.87 -18.04 31.40
N GLU A 65 7.21 -19.24 31.86
CA GLU A 65 8.59 -19.73 31.83
C GLU A 65 9.14 -19.87 30.41
N ALA A 66 8.28 -20.26 29.47
CA ALA A 66 8.63 -20.38 28.07
C ALA A 66 8.92 -19.01 27.42
N ASP A 67 8.22 -17.93 27.81
CA ASP A 67 8.56 -16.58 27.37
C ASP A 67 9.89 -16.10 27.99
N ILE A 68 10.16 -16.42 29.26
CA ILE A 68 11.46 -16.12 29.90
C ILE A 68 12.59 -16.82 29.12
N LEU A 69 12.41 -18.10 28.77
CA LEU A 69 13.37 -18.84 27.95
C LEU A 69 13.60 -18.17 26.59
N ARG A 70 12.51 -17.79 25.90
CA ARG A 70 12.59 -17.08 24.61
C ARG A 70 13.38 -15.77 24.73
N ARG A 71 13.16 -14.99 25.79
CA ARG A 71 13.90 -13.74 26.05
C ARG A 71 15.39 -13.99 26.30
N ALA A 72 15.72 -14.99 27.11
CA ALA A 72 17.11 -15.37 27.40
C ALA A 72 17.85 -15.79 26.13
N MET A 73 17.22 -16.61 25.28
CA MET A 73 17.78 -17.02 23.98
C MET A 73 17.95 -15.83 23.02
N GLY A 74 16.98 -14.92 22.96
CA GLY A 74 17.08 -13.72 22.13
C GLY A 74 18.20 -12.77 22.54
N LYS A 75 18.49 -12.67 23.85
CA LYS A 75 19.59 -11.86 24.40
C LYS A 75 20.94 -12.59 24.47
N LYS A 76 20.99 -13.88 24.13
CA LYS A 76 22.20 -14.73 24.22
C LYS A 76 22.84 -14.73 25.61
N MET A 77 22.03 -14.81 26.66
CA MET A 77 22.51 -14.83 28.05
C MET A 77 22.99 -16.24 28.41
N LEU A 78 24.30 -16.50 28.31
CA LEU A 78 24.90 -17.84 28.46
C LEU A 78 24.55 -18.51 29.80
N ASP A 79 24.76 -17.81 30.92
CA ASP A 79 24.50 -18.37 32.26
C ASP A 79 23.01 -18.74 32.47
N GLU A 80 22.09 -17.89 31.99
CA GLU A 80 20.66 -18.19 32.04
C GLU A 80 20.28 -19.33 31.09
N MET A 81 20.92 -19.41 29.92
CA MET A 81 20.66 -20.47 28.94
C MET A 81 21.08 -21.83 29.48
N ASP A 82 22.22 -21.95 30.15
CA ASP A 82 22.70 -23.21 30.72
C ASP A 82 21.77 -23.70 31.83
N ALA A 83 21.38 -22.81 32.76
CA ALA A 83 20.42 -23.15 33.81
C ALA A 83 19.06 -23.59 33.23
N LYS A 84 18.59 -22.94 32.15
CA LYS A 84 17.35 -23.32 31.48
C LYS A 84 17.49 -24.60 30.65
N ARG A 85 18.66 -24.87 30.07
CA ARG A 85 18.97 -26.10 29.34
C ARG A 85 18.90 -27.31 30.25
N GLU A 86 19.53 -27.24 31.42
CA GLU A 86 19.47 -28.31 32.41
C GLU A 86 18.03 -28.58 32.86
N LYS A 87 17.26 -27.51 33.14
CA LYS A 87 15.84 -27.62 33.49
C LYS A 87 15.02 -28.23 32.36
N PHE A 88 15.28 -27.84 31.11
CA PHE A 88 14.60 -28.35 29.92
C PHE A 88 14.82 -29.86 29.77
N ILE A 89 16.07 -30.32 29.81
CA ILE A 89 16.43 -31.73 29.69
C ILE A 89 15.85 -32.55 30.85
N LYS A 90 15.95 -32.04 32.09
CA LYS A 90 15.40 -32.70 33.28
C LYS A 90 13.89 -32.90 33.17
N ASN A 91 13.17 -31.90 32.68
CA ASN A 91 11.73 -32.00 32.51
C ASN A 91 11.34 -32.82 31.28
N ALA A 92 12.12 -32.80 30.19
CA ALA A 92 11.88 -33.62 29.01
C ALA A 92 11.91 -35.12 29.34
N LYS A 93 12.78 -35.55 30.27
CA LYS A 93 12.77 -36.92 30.80
C LYS A 93 11.43 -37.31 31.44
N LYS A 94 10.70 -36.36 32.03
CA LYS A 94 9.36 -36.63 32.59
C LYS A 94 8.32 -36.91 31.51
N ASN A 95 8.56 -36.44 30.28
CA ASN A 95 7.75 -36.73 29.10
C ASN A 95 8.29 -37.93 28.29
N HIS A 96 9.15 -38.76 28.90
CA HIS A 96 9.77 -39.94 28.28
C HIS A 96 10.61 -39.63 27.02
N ILE A 97 11.17 -38.42 26.94
CA ILE A 97 12.05 -38.01 25.85
C ILE A 97 13.49 -38.26 26.29
N ASP A 98 14.27 -38.93 25.44
CA ASP A 98 15.67 -39.21 25.72
C ASP A 98 16.50 -37.91 25.74
N LYS A 99 17.62 -37.95 26.46
CA LYS A 99 18.47 -36.78 26.67
C LYS A 99 19.00 -36.23 25.34
N LYS A 100 19.32 -37.10 24.38
CA LYS A 100 19.91 -36.69 23.09
C LYS A 100 18.90 -35.92 22.26
N THR A 101 17.68 -36.43 22.12
CA THR A 101 16.60 -35.73 21.41
C THR A 101 16.20 -34.43 22.11
N ALA A 102 16.18 -34.39 23.45
CA ALA A 102 15.93 -33.15 24.19
C ALA A 102 17.01 -32.08 23.93
N GLU A 103 18.28 -32.48 23.88
CA GLU A 103 19.39 -31.58 23.54
C GLU A 103 19.30 -31.08 22.08
N GLU A 104 19.01 -31.96 21.13
CA GLU A 104 18.83 -31.59 19.72
C GLU A 104 17.69 -30.58 19.53
N ILE A 105 16.56 -30.76 20.23
CA ILE A 105 15.44 -29.80 20.21
C ILE A 105 15.86 -28.45 20.81
N PHE A 106 16.55 -28.46 21.95
CA PHE A 106 16.99 -27.23 22.60
C PHE A 106 17.95 -26.44 21.72
N GLU A 107 18.95 -27.10 21.13
CA GLU A 107 19.90 -26.49 20.19
C GLU A 107 19.21 -25.95 18.94
N MET A 108 18.17 -26.65 18.45
CA MET A 108 17.35 -26.15 17.34
C MET A 108 16.68 -24.82 17.70
N MET A 109 16.19 -24.64 18.93
CA MET A 109 15.48 -23.42 19.34
C MET A 109 16.38 -22.17 19.38
N ILE A 110 17.67 -22.31 19.70
CA ILE A 110 18.62 -21.19 19.89
C ILE A 110 18.69 -20.25 18.67
N PRO A 111 19.02 -20.72 17.45
CA PRO A 111 19.07 -19.85 16.29
C PRO A 111 17.70 -19.26 15.96
N PHE A 112 16.60 -19.98 16.22
CA PHE A 112 15.24 -19.51 15.92
C PHE A 112 14.69 -18.51 16.93
N ALA A 113 15.14 -18.51 18.19
CA ALA A 113 14.73 -17.50 19.14
C ALA A 113 15.21 -16.10 18.75
N GLY A 114 16.38 -16.00 18.12
CA GLY A 114 16.92 -14.73 17.61
C GLY A 114 16.19 -14.20 16.37
N TYR A 115 15.62 -15.08 15.53
CA TYR A 115 14.92 -14.71 14.29
C TYR A 115 13.40 -14.94 14.33
N GLY A 116 12.89 -15.45 15.45
CA GLY A 116 11.51 -15.82 15.65
C GLY A 116 10.61 -14.59 15.53
N PHE A 117 9.58 -14.70 14.70
CA PHE A 117 8.65 -13.62 14.47
C PHE A 117 7.41 -13.76 15.35
N ASN A 118 6.83 -12.65 15.79
CA ASN A 118 5.59 -12.69 16.56
C ASN A 118 4.40 -13.06 15.64
N LYS A 119 3.71 -14.18 15.92
CA LYS A 119 2.66 -14.71 15.05
C LYS A 119 1.42 -13.82 15.06
N SER A 120 1.03 -13.25 16.20
CA SER A 120 -0.17 -12.40 16.27
C SER A 120 -0.03 -11.13 15.40
N HIS A 121 1.14 -10.48 15.45
CA HIS A 121 1.46 -9.34 14.58
C HIS A 121 1.50 -9.76 13.09
N ALA A 122 2.18 -10.87 12.77
CA ALA A 122 2.21 -11.36 11.39
C ALA A 122 0.82 -11.70 10.84
N ALA A 123 -0.06 -12.29 11.66
CA ALA A 123 -1.40 -12.68 11.26
C ALA A 123 -2.27 -11.44 10.99
N GLY A 124 -2.23 -10.43 11.86
CA GLY A 124 -2.97 -9.19 11.66
C GLY A 124 -2.61 -8.48 10.35
N TYR A 125 -1.31 -8.34 10.05
CA TYR A 125 -0.87 -7.75 8.78
C TYR A 125 -1.12 -8.67 7.57
N ALA A 126 -1.09 -9.98 7.76
CA ALA A 126 -1.42 -10.92 6.70
C ALA A 126 -2.89 -10.81 6.28
N LEU A 127 -3.80 -10.52 7.22
CA LEU A 127 -5.20 -10.27 6.90
C LEU A 127 -5.36 -9.05 6.00
N LEU A 128 -4.73 -7.92 6.34
CA LEU A 128 -4.75 -6.72 5.51
C LEU A 128 -4.15 -6.96 4.11
N ALA A 129 -3.06 -7.73 4.04
CA ALA A 129 -2.45 -8.11 2.76
C ALA A 129 -3.38 -9.00 1.93
N TYR A 130 -4.14 -9.88 2.58
CA TYR A 130 -5.14 -10.73 1.93
C TYR A 130 -6.33 -9.90 1.43
N GLU A 131 -6.88 -9.02 2.26
CA GLU A 131 -8.00 -8.15 1.91
C GLU A 131 -7.65 -7.21 0.75
N THR A 132 -6.44 -6.62 0.75
CA THR A 132 -5.96 -5.78 -0.36
C THR A 132 -5.78 -6.59 -1.65
N ALA A 133 -5.23 -7.80 -1.56
CA ALA A 133 -5.12 -8.70 -2.71
C ALA A 133 -6.49 -9.16 -3.22
N TYR A 134 -7.45 -9.44 -2.33
CA TYR A 134 -8.82 -9.81 -2.65
C TYR A 134 -9.53 -8.68 -3.41
N LEU A 135 -9.45 -7.45 -2.91
CA LEU A 135 -10.02 -6.29 -3.61
C LEU A 135 -9.38 -6.08 -4.98
N LYS A 136 -8.05 -6.24 -5.10
CA LYS A 136 -7.38 -6.16 -6.40
C LYS A 136 -7.81 -7.28 -7.35
N ALA A 137 -8.07 -8.49 -6.85
CA ALA A 137 -8.48 -9.62 -7.68
C ALA A 137 -9.92 -9.53 -8.17
N HIS A 138 -10.84 -9.07 -7.33
CA HIS A 138 -12.29 -9.06 -7.61
C HIS A 138 -12.83 -7.70 -8.07
N TYR A 139 -12.22 -6.60 -7.65
CA TYR A 139 -12.62 -5.22 -8.00
C TYR A 139 -11.40 -4.40 -8.46
N PRO A 140 -10.69 -4.84 -9.53
CA PRO A 140 -9.40 -4.26 -9.90
C PRO A 140 -9.50 -2.80 -10.33
N VAL A 141 -10.59 -2.39 -10.99
CA VAL A 141 -10.78 -1.02 -11.48
C VAL A 141 -10.96 -0.05 -10.32
N GLU A 142 -11.83 -0.38 -9.37
CA GLU A 142 -12.11 0.40 -8.18
C GLU A 142 -10.91 0.44 -7.25
N PHE A 143 -10.25 -0.71 -7.03
CA PHE A 143 -9.06 -0.81 -6.19
C PHE A 143 -7.89 0.03 -6.72
N LEU A 144 -7.63 -0.03 -8.04
CA LEU A 144 -6.56 0.76 -8.65
C LEU A 144 -6.91 2.25 -8.69
N ALA A 145 -8.17 2.62 -8.91
CA ALA A 145 -8.60 4.02 -8.83
C ALA A 145 -8.44 4.58 -7.40
N ALA A 146 -8.79 3.81 -6.38
CA ALA A 146 -8.58 4.17 -4.98
C ALA A 146 -7.08 4.28 -4.65
N SER A 147 -6.27 3.33 -5.12
CA SER A 147 -4.81 3.34 -4.93
C SER A 147 -4.14 4.54 -5.60
N LEU A 148 -4.53 4.86 -6.84
CA LEU A 148 -4.07 6.06 -7.55
C LEU A 148 -4.45 7.34 -6.79
N SER A 149 -5.66 7.37 -6.23
CA SER A 149 -6.11 8.50 -5.42
C SER A 149 -5.31 8.61 -4.12
N SER A 150 -4.97 7.52 -3.43
CA SER A 150 -4.23 7.58 -2.16
C SER A 150 -2.79 8.07 -2.32
N VAL A 151 -2.23 8.04 -3.52
CA VAL A 151 -0.85 8.48 -3.80
C VAL A 151 -0.75 9.65 -4.78
N MET A 152 -1.86 10.39 -4.99
CA MET A 152 -1.94 11.43 -6.03
C MET A 152 -0.87 12.52 -5.91
N ASP A 153 -0.37 12.79 -4.69
CA ASP A 153 0.68 13.78 -4.43
C ASP A 153 2.08 13.31 -4.85
N ASN A 154 2.25 12.02 -5.18
CA ASN A 154 3.52 11.42 -5.54
C ASN A 154 3.51 10.92 -6.99
N SER A 155 4.03 11.74 -7.90
CA SER A 155 4.08 11.44 -9.33
C SER A 155 4.79 10.13 -9.68
N LYS A 156 5.82 9.73 -8.93
CA LYS A 156 6.53 8.46 -9.14
C LYS A 156 5.62 7.27 -8.83
N ARG A 157 4.86 7.34 -7.73
CA ARG A 157 3.92 6.28 -7.35
C ARG A 157 2.71 6.23 -8.27
N VAL A 158 2.17 7.38 -8.67
CA VAL A 158 1.10 7.46 -9.67
C VAL A 158 1.53 6.74 -10.95
N ARG A 159 2.75 6.97 -11.43
CA ARG A 159 3.28 6.27 -12.61
C ARG A 159 3.30 4.74 -12.43
N LEU A 160 3.76 4.24 -11.27
CA LEU A 160 3.77 2.80 -10.99
C LEU A 160 2.37 2.19 -11.05
N PHE A 161 1.37 2.84 -10.47
CA PHE A 161 -0.01 2.35 -10.54
C PHE A 161 -0.64 2.48 -11.93
N ILE A 162 -0.26 3.48 -12.73
CA ILE A 162 -0.69 3.55 -14.14
C ILE A 162 -0.10 2.38 -14.95
N GLU A 163 1.16 2.02 -14.71
CA GLU A 163 1.77 0.83 -15.33
C GLU A 163 1.07 -0.47 -14.88
N ASP A 164 0.66 -0.55 -13.60
CA ASP A 164 -0.16 -1.65 -13.07
C ASP A 164 -1.58 -1.68 -13.68
N CYS A 165 -2.21 -0.52 -13.92
CA CYS A 165 -3.47 -0.48 -14.67
C CYS A 165 -3.32 -1.08 -16.08
N LYS A 166 -2.20 -0.78 -16.76
CA LYS A 166 -1.93 -1.33 -18.10
C LYS A 166 -1.73 -2.84 -18.08
N SER A 167 -1.03 -3.39 -17.09
CA SER A 167 -0.83 -4.85 -16.97
C SER A 167 -2.16 -5.59 -16.74
N HIS A 168 -3.14 -4.92 -16.13
CA HIS A 168 -4.50 -5.41 -15.92
C HIS A 168 -5.48 -5.06 -17.06
N ASN A 169 -5.03 -4.52 -18.20
CA ASN A 169 -5.86 -4.04 -19.32
C ASN A 169 -6.92 -2.99 -18.93
N ILE A 170 -6.64 -2.19 -17.89
CA ILE A 170 -7.53 -1.13 -17.42
C ILE A 170 -7.10 0.19 -18.05
N GLY A 171 -8.01 0.77 -18.84
CA GLY A 171 -7.80 2.05 -19.49
C GLY A 171 -7.85 3.21 -18.50
N VAL A 172 -6.74 3.92 -18.33
CA VAL A 172 -6.69 5.21 -17.63
C VAL A 172 -6.83 6.32 -18.67
N LEU A 173 -7.96 7.03 -18.64
CA LEU A 173 -8.22 8.14 -19.56
C LEU A 173 -7.37 9.35 -19.18
N PRO A 174 -6.91 10.16 -20.14
CA PRO A 174 -6.20 11.40 -19.85
C PRO A 174 -7.09 12.38 -19.09
N PRO A 175 -6.50 13.36 -18.38
CA PRO A 175 -7.28 14.38 -17.71
C PRO A 175 -8.11 15.21 -18.69
N SER A 176 -9.27 15.67 -18.26
CA SER A 176 -10.16 16.52 -19.03
C SER A 176 -10.97 17.43 -18.10
N ILE A 177 -10.99 18.74 -18.36
CA ILE A 177 -11.78 19.68 -17.56
C ILE A 177 -13.28 19.34 -17.53
N ASN A 178 -13.78 18.73 -18.62
CA ASN A 178 -15.21 18.44 -18.78
C ASN A 178 -15.63 17.04 -18.31
N SER A 179 -14.70 16.12 -18.06
CA SER A 179 -15.04 14.74 -17.69
C SER A 179 -14.25 14.16 -16.51
N SER A 180 -13.11 14.75 -16.13
CA SER A 180 -12.35 14.33 -14.95
C SER A 180 -13.02 14.73 -13.64
N TYR A 181 -12.63 14.05 -12.58
CA TYR A 181 -13.06 14.33 -11.21
C TYR A 181 -11.90 14.89 -10.38
N VAL A 182 -12.17 15.23 -9.12
CA VAL A 182 -11.13 15.73 -8.20
C VAL A 182 -10.03 14.68 -8.01
N LYS A 183 -10.43 13.46 -7.65
CA LYS A 183 -9.57 12.28 -7.48
C LYS A 183 -9.76 11.31 -8.66
N PHE A 184 -8.95 10.26 -8.73
CA PHE A 184 -9.16 9.22 -9.74
C PHE A 184 -10.50 8.54 -9.49
N LYS A 185 -11.30 8.36 -10.54
CA LYS A 185 -12.65 7.78 -10.40
C LYS A 185 -12.85 6.63 -11.39
N PRO A 186 -13.32 5.47 -10.93
CA PRO A 186 -13.73 4.38 -11.80
C PRO A 186 -15.12 4.70 -12.39
N VAL A 187 -15.25 4.65 -13.72
CA VAL A 187 -16.52 4.83 -14.43
C VAL A 187 -16.53 3.87 -15.62
N GLN A 188 -17.55 3.00 -15.69
CA GLN A 188 -17.76 2.06 -16.81
C GLN A 188 -16.50 1.23 -17.17
N GLY A 189 -15.80 0.71 -16.16
CA GLY A 189 -14.60 -0.11 -16.36
C GLY A 189 -13.32 0.66 -16.75
N LYS A 190 -13.38 1.99 -16.81
CA LYS A 190 -12.21 2.86 -17.07
C LYS A 190 -11.95 3.77 -15.88
N ILE A 191 -10.72 4.26 -15.77
CA ILE A 191 -10.33 5.19 -14.70
C ILE A 191 -10.16 6.58 -15.30
N TYR A 192 -10.93 7.54 -14.80
CA TYR A 192 -10.77 8.95 -15.15
C TYR A 192 -9.67 9.57 -14.31
N PHE A 193 -8.73 10.26 -14.95
CA PHE A 193 -7.64 10.94 -14.25
C PHE A 193 -8.17 11.98 -13.28
N GLY A 194 -7.64 12.02 -12.06
CA GLY A 194 -7.98 13.04 -11.06
C GLY A 194 -7.29 14.36 -11.35
N LEU A 195 -8.03 15.47 -11.41
CA LEU A 195 -7.47 16.81 -11.63
C LEU A 195 -6.49 17.23 -10.52
N ALA A 196 -6.70 16.75 -9.29
CA ALA A 196 -5.81 17.04 -8.17
C ALA A 196 -4.41 16.40 -8.31
N ALA A 197 -4.29 15.32 -9.10
CA ALA A 197 -3.01 14.65 -9.37
C ALA A 197 -2.13 15.43 -10.37
N ILE A 198 -2.66 16.49 -10.99
CA ILE A 198 -1.91 17.34 -11.91
C ILE A 198 -1.04 18.30 -11.10
N LYS A 199 0.26 18.31 -11.40
CA LYS A 199 1.23 19.19 -10.75
C LYS A 199 0.78 20.65 -10.82
N ASN A 200 0.84 21.34 -9.68
CA ASN A 200 0.45 22.74 -9.47
C ASN A 200 -1.07 23.03 -9.42
N VAL A 201 -1.96 22.05 -9.60
CA VAL A 201 -3.41 22.27 -9.47
C VAL A 201 -3.82 22.23 -8.01
N GLY A 202 -3.54 21.12 -7.32
CA GLY A 202 -3.94 20.90 -5.93
C GLY A 202 -5.44 20.61 -5.77
N GLU A 203 -5.81 20.06 -4.62
CA GLU A 203 -7.17 19.55 -4.37
C GLU A 203 -8.23 20.65 -4.35
N LYS A 204 -7.94 21.81 -3.76
CA LYS A 204 -8.88 22.94 -3.69
C LYS A 204 -9.26 23.49 -5.07
N ALA A 205 -8.27 23.67 -5.94
CA ALA A 205 -8.51 24.14 -7.31
C ALA A 205 -9.29 23.10 -8.11
N ALA A 206 -8.91 21.81 -8.00
CA ALA A 206 -9.63 20.72 -8.64
C ALA A 206 -11.11 20.66 -8.19
N GLN A 207 -11.39 20.86 -6.91
CA GLN A 207 -12.75 20.88 -6.38
C GLN A 207 -13.56 22.06 -6.94
N GLN A 208 -12.97 23.26 -7.03
CA GLN A 208 -13.66 24.41 -7.62
C GLN A 208 -13.98 24.19 -9.10
N ILE A 209 -13.04 23.64 -9.87
CA ILE A 209 -13.26 23.30 -11.29
C ILE A 209 -14.45 22.34 -11.45
N VAL A 210 -14.50 21.29 -10.62
CA VAL A 210 -15.59 20.30 -10.69
C VAL A 210 -16.93 20.92 -10.25
N ASN A 211 -16.95 21.66 -9.15
CA ASN A 211 -18.17 22.29 -8.62
C ASN A 211 -18.75 23.32 -9.60
N GLU A 212 -17.90 24.14 -10.19
CA GLU A 212 -18.28 25.17 -11.14
C GLU A 212 -18.87 24.54 -12.42
N ARG A 213 -18.24 23.46 -12.92
CA ARG A 213 -18.77 22.67 -14.03
C ARG A 213 -20.13 22.03 -13.71
N GLU A 214 -20.30 21.50 -12.50
CA GLU A 214 -21.57 20.88 -12.10
C GLU A 214 -22.71 21.89 -11.98
N ARG A 215 -22.41 23.15 -11.62
CA ARG A 215 -23.40 24.23 -11.51
C ARG A 215 -23.74 24.86 -12.86
N ASN A 216 -22.73 25.15 -13.68
CA ASN A 216 -22.86 25.98 -14.88
C ASN A 216 -22.63 25.21 -16.19
N GLY A 217 -22.56 23.88 -16.13
CA GLY A 217 -22.36 23.01 -17.27
C GLY A 217 -20.91 22.95 -17.77
N PRO A 218 -20.67 22.27 -18.90
CA PRO A 218 -19.33 22.06 -19.45
C PRO A 218 -18.66 23.38 -19.88
N TYR A 219 -17.33 23.42 -19.73
CA TYR A 219 -16.51 24.53 -20.21
C TYR A 219 -16.41 24.48 -21.74
N LYS A 220 -16.65 25.64 -22.37
CA LYS A 220 -16.57 25.81 -23.84
C LYS A 220 -15.15 26.02 -24.35
N GLY A 221 -14.26 26.54 -23.51
CA GLY A 221 -12.88 26.87 -23.90
C GLY A 221 -12.08 27.51 -22.77
N LEU A 222 -10.85 27.93 -23.07
CA LEU A 222 -9.95 28.55 -22.08
C LEU A 222 -10.51 29.86 -21.51
N PHE A 223 -11.08 30.72 -22.36
CA PHE A 223 -11.68 31.98 -21.91
C PHE A 223 -12.87 31.77 -20.99
N ASP A 224 -13.80 30.89 -21.38
CA ASP A 224 -14.95 30.50 -20.56
C ASP A 224 -14.52 29.86 -19.22
N PHE A 225 -13.49 29.02 -19.25
CA PHE A 225 -12.90 28.42 -18.05
C PHE A 225 -12.32 29.47 -17.11
N VAL A 226 -11.51 30.40 -17.63
CA VAL A 226 -10.93 31.47 -16.84
C VAL A 226 -12.06 32.33 -16.29
N LEU A 227 -12.96 32.85 -17.12
CA LEU A 227 -14.06 33.77 -16.74
C LEU A 227 -14.88 33.25 -15.54
N ARG A 228 -15.25 31.97 -15.58
CA ARG A 228 -16.04 31.29 -14.55
C ARG A 228 -15.29 31.07 -13.23
N LEU A 229 -13.98 30.88 -13.28
CA LEU A 229 -13.17 30.54 -12.11
C LEU A 229 -12.48 31.77 -11.52
N THR A 230 -12.42 31.90 -10.20
CA THR A 230 -11.67 32.98 -9.57
C THR A 230 -10.17 32.72 -9.62
N SER A 231 -9.41 33.75 -10.07
CA SER A 231 -7.94 33.73 -10.18
C SER A 231 -7.22 33.39 -8.88
N ASP A 232 -7.88 33.62 -7.75
CA ASP A 232 -7.30 33.47 -6.41
C ASP A 232 -7.14 31.99 -6.04
N ILE A 233 -7.99 31.13 -6.60
CA ILE A 233 -7.97 29.67 -6.34
C ILE A 233 -7.29 28.94 -7.50
N VAL A 234 -7.54 29.34 -8.75
CA VAL A 234 -6.92 28.76 -9.94
C VAL A 234 -5.89 29.74 -10.50
N ASN A 235 -4.67 29.64 -9.99
CA ASN A 235 -3.57 30.51 -10.40
C ASN A 235 -3.03 30.14 -11.81
N LYS A 236 -2.23 31.04 -12.40
CA LYS A 236 -1.59 30.82 -13.71
C LYS A 236 -0.84 29.48 -13.80
N LYS A 237 -0.10 29.09 -12.75
CA LYS A 237 0.65 27.82 -12.73
C LYS A 237 -0.26 26.59 -12.76
N ALA A 238 -1.45 26.66 -12.16
CA ALA A 238 -2.45 25.60 -12.22
C ALA A 238 -3.00 25.46 -13.66
N ILE A 239 -3.32 26.57 -14.32
CA ILE A 239 -3.78 26.59 -15.72
C ILE A 239 -2.70 26.03 -16.66
N GLU A 240 -1.45 26.46 -16.50
CA GLU A 240 -0.32 25.91 -17.24
C GLU A 240 -0.17 24.40 -17.05
N GLY A 241 -0.35 23.92 -15.81
CA GLY A 241 -0.33 22.50 -15.47
C GLY A 241 -1.43 21.71 -16.17
N LEU A 242 -2.67 22.24 -16.13
CA LEU A 242 -3.83 21.65 -16.81
C LEU A 242 -3.63 21.56 -18.33
N VAL A 243 -3.16 22.63 -18.96
CA VAL A 243 -2.88 22.65 -20.40
C VAL A 243 -1.78 21.65 -20.76
N LYS A 244 -0.66 21.64 -20.03
CA LYS A 244 0.46 20.70 -20.27
C LYS A 244 0.03 19.24 -20.10
N ALA A 245 -0.84 18.97 -19.12
CA ALA A 245 -1.38 17.63 -18.87
C ALA A 245 -2.40 17.17 -19.92
N GLY A 246 -2.92 18.07 -20.75
CA GLY A 246 -3.93 17.77 -21.77
C GLY A 246 -5.37 17.90 -21.31
N ALA A 247 -5.62 18.54 -20.16
CA ALA A 247 -6.98 18.70 -19.62
C ALA A 247 -7.91 19.50 -20.56
N PHE A 248 -7.34 20.33 -21.43
CA PHE A 248 -8.06 21.15 -22.41
C PHE A 248 -8.13 20.51 -23.82
N ASP A 249 -7.60 19.30 -24.02
CA ASP A 249 -7.59 18.65 -25.35
C ASP A 249 -9.01 18.38 -25.89
N CYS A 250 -10.02 18.39 -25.01
CA CYS A 250 -11.43 18.27 -25.39
C CYS A 250 -12.02 19.54 -26.02
N VAL A 251 -11.38 20.70 -25.87
CA VAL A 251 -11.84 21.99 -26.43
C VAL A 251 -10.91 22.50 -27.54
N GLU A 252 -9.60 22.30 -27.41
CA GLU A 252 -8.62 22.69 -28.42
C GLU A 252 -7.46 21.69 -28.42
N LYS A 253 -7.15 21.14 -29.59
CA LYS A 253 -6.13 20.09 -29.76
C LYS A 253 -4.72 20.66 -29.69
N SER A 254 -4.52 21.92 -30.06
CA SER A 254 -3.21 22.56 -30.04
C SER A 254 -2.87 23.09 -28.64
N ARG A 255 -2.17 22.27 -27.85
CA ARG A 255 -1.67 22.65 -26.52
C ARG A 255 -0.73 23.86 -26.57
N ALA A 256 0.06 24.02 -27.64
CA ALA A 256 0.97 25.16 -27.82
C ALA A 256 0.19 26.48 -27.97
N LYS A 257 -0.88 26.47 -28.77
CA LYS A 257 -1.78 27.61 -28.95
C LYS A 257 -2.45 27.97 -27.63
N LEU A 258 -3.04 26.98 -26.93
CA LEU A 258 -3.62 27.20 -25.61
C LEU A 258 -2.63 27.80 -24.62
N PHE A 259 -1.40 27.28 -24.58
CA PHE A 259 -0.37 27.74 -23.67
C PHE A 259 0.03 29.21 -23.93
N ALA A 260 0.19 29.59 -25.19
CA ALA A 260 0.47 30.97 -25.59
C ALA A 260 -0.70 31.92 -25.24
N SER A 261 -1.95 31.44 -25.31
CA SER A 261 -3.14 32.24 -25.00
C SER A 261 -3.40 32.45 -23.51
N ILE A 262 -2.71 31.74 -22.60
CA ILE A 262 -2.97 31.82 -21.14
C ILE A 262 -2.81 33.25 -20.62
N GLU A 263 -1.72 33.95 -21.00
CA GLU A 263 -1.47 35.30 -20.51
C GLU A 263 -2.51 36.30 -20.98
N ASN A 264 -2.89 36.23 -22.26
CA ASN A 264 -3.90 37.11 -22.84
C ASN A 264 -5.27 36.85 -22.20
N ALA A 265 -5.66 35.58 -22.02
CA ALA A 265 -6.91 35.21 -21.36
C ALA A 265 -7.00 35.74 -19.92
N LEU A 266 -5.91 35.67 -19.16
CA LEU A 266 -5.87 36.23 -17.80
C LEU A 266 -5.93 37.77 -17.78
N LYS A 267 -5.27 38.43 -18.73
CA LYS A 267 -5.29 39.90 -18.87
C LYS A 267 -6.68 40.41 -19.24
N GLU A 268 -7.29 39.87 -20.28
CA GLU A 268 -8.64 40.25 -20.73
C GLU A 268 -9.66 40.06 -19.61
N MET A 269 -9.56 38.95 -18.88
CA MET A 269 -10.45 38.68 -17.76
C MET A 269 -10.30 39.69 -16.60
N SER A 270 -9.09 40.13 -16.32
CA SER A 270 -8.86 41.18 -15.32
C SER A 270 -9.50 42.53 -15.73
N GLY A 271 -9.56 42.80 -17.05
CA GLY A 271 -10.28 43.95 -17.62
C GLY A 271 -11.79 43.77 -17.47
N PHE A 272 -12.34 42.65 -17.93
CA PHE A 272 -13.77 42.33 -17.84
C PHE A 272 -14.32 42.38 -16.41
N ARG A 273 -13.57 41.87 -15.42
CA ARG A 273 -13.98 41.93 -14.01
C ARG A 273 -14.01 43.36 -13.48
N LYS A 274 -13.05 44.21 -13.88
CA LYS A 274 -13.05 45.62 -13.52
C LYS A 274 -14.26 46.32 -14.12
N GLU A 275 -14.49 46.19 -15.42
CA GLU A 275 -15.63 46.78 -16.12
C GLU A 275 -16.97 46.38 -15.48
N ARG A 276 -17.15 45.10 -15.16
CA ARG A 276 -18.36 44.59 -14.49
C ARG A 276 -18.51 45.13 -13.06
N SER A 277 -17.40 45.34 -12.34
CA SER A 277 -17.42 45.95 -11.00
C SER A 277 -17.78 47.43 -11.00
N PHE A 278 -17.56 48.12 -12.13
CA PHE A 278 -17.97 49.51 -12.34
C PHE A 278 -19.41 49.65 -12.87
N GLY A 279 -20.18 48.55 -12.94
CA GLY A 279 -21.56 48.57 -13.43
C GLY A 279 -21.70 48.77 -14.94
N GLN A 280 -20.60 48.68 -15.69
CA GLN A 280 -20.63 48.70 -17.15
C GLN A 280 -21.11 47.34 -17.65
N ILE A 281 -22.31 47.33 -18.24
CA ILE A 281 -22.84 46.21 -19.02
C ILE A 281 -22.12 46.23 -20.37
N SER A 282 -21.46 45.14 -20.72
CA SER A 282 -20.77 45.02 -22.01
C SER A 282 -21.79 44.86 -23.13
N LEU A 283 -21.47 45.31 -24.34
CA LEU A 283 -22.32 45.17 -25.54
C LEU A 283 -22.71 43.69 -25.84
N PHE A 284 -22.02 42.73 -25.22
CA PHE A 284 -22.20 41.29 -25.39
C PHE A 284 -22.88 40.58 -24.21
N ASP A 285 -23.37 41.31 -23.19
CA ASP A 285 -24.14 40.70 -22.10
C ASP A 285 -25.56 40.26 -22.54
N SER A 286 -25.94 40.46 -23.81
CA SER A 286 -27.26 40.15 -24.37
C SER A 286 -27.27 39.19 -25.58
N VAL A 287 -26.27 38.30 -25.73
CA VAL A 287 -26.32 37.20 -26.72
C VAL A 287 -25.92 35.85 -26.13
#